data_AF-A0A1I6LQE6-F1
#
_entry.id   AF-A0A1I6LQE6-F1
#
_cell.length_a   1.000
_cell.length_b   1.000
_cell.length_c   1.000
_cell.angle_alpha   90.00
_cell.angle_beta   90.00
_cell.angle_gamma   90.00
#
_symmetry.space_group_name_H-M   'P 1'
#
loop_
_entity.id
_entity.type
_entity.pdbx_description
1 polymer ?
#
loop_
_entity_poly.entity_id
_entity_poly.type
_entity_poly.pdbx_seq_one_letter_code
_entity_poly.pdbx_strand_id
1 'polypeptide(L)'
;MATMGNITFYADDPRALAHFWSGVFGYPLLEWDEPLKSQLLAAGLTEADLGLRALAEDPEGRGPRLFFHHAEHPKAGRNRLHLDVQAVSSGAPTREQLDAEKDRLVALGATVVRLVDQMWGEWPELYYQLQDPEGNEFCLQ
;
A
#
# COMPACT_ATOMS: atom_id res chain seq x y z
N MET A 1 4.85 24.79 9.25
CA MET A 1 5.66 23.61 9.62
C MET A 1 5.58 22.61 8.47
N ALA A 2 6.62 21.81 8.23
CA ALA A 2 6.60 20.80 7.17
C ALA A 2 5.71 19.60 7.55
N THR A 3 5.08 18.96 6.56
CA THR A 3 4.30 17.72 6.71
C THR A 3 4.80 16.67 5.71
N MET A 4 4.52 15.39 5.96
CA MET A 4 4.83 14.33 5.00
C MET A 4 3.81 14.34 3.86
N GLY A 5 4.30 14.25 2.62
CA GLY A 5 3.46 14.19 1.42
C GLY A 5 3.15 12.77 0.98
N ASN A 6 4.18 12.06 0.49
CA ASN A 6 4.03 10.72 -0.09
C ASN A 6 5.03 9.73 0.51
N ILE A 7 4.63 8.46 0.55
CA ILE A 7 5.53 7.31 0.51
C ILE A 7 5.43 6.75 -0.92
N THR A 8 6.55 6.71 -1.63
CA THR A 8 6.57 6.33 -3.05
C THR A 8 7.11 4.93 -3.24
N PHE A 9 6.38 4.11 -4.00
CA PHE A 9 6.80 2.81 -4.48
C PHE A 9 7.03 2.86 -5.99
N TYR A 10 8.06 2.18 -6.44
CA TYR A 10 8.16 1.81 -7.85
C TYR A 10 7.29 0.59 -8.10
N ALA A 11 6.63 0.56 -9.26
CA ALA A 11 5.68 -0.47 -9.62
C ALA A 11 5.83 -0.90 -11.08
N ASP A 12 5.47 -2.14 -11.39
CA ASP A 12 5.28 -2.61 -12.77
C ASP A 12 3.85 -2.25 -13.26
N ASP A 13 2.85 -2.35 -12.38
CA ASP A 13 1.46 -1.88 -12.60
C ASP A 13 1.02 -0.95 -11.44
N PRO A 14 1.26 0.38 -11.59
CA PRO A 14 0.87 1.35 -10.58
C PRO A 14 -0.62 1.29 -10.20
N ARG A 15 -1.51 1.02 -11.16
CA ARG A 15 -2.96 0.99 -10.91
C ARG A 15 -3.35 -0.23 -10.09
N ALA A 16 -2.79 -1.40 -10.40
CA ALA A 16 -3.03 -2.62 -9.63
C ALA A 16 -2.60 -2.44 -8.16
N LEU A 17 -1.42 -1.87 -7.92
CA LEU A 17 -0.97 -1.58 -6.55
C LEU A 17 -1.84 -0.54 -5.86
N ALA A 18 -2.21 0.54 -6.53
CA ALA A 18 -3.13 1.53 -5.95
C ALA A 18 -4.47 0.91 -5.57
N HIS A 19 -5.04 0.05 -6.40
CA HIS A 19 -6.28 -0.66 -6.09
C HIS A 19 -6.13 -1.60 -4.89
N PHE A 20 -5.04 -2.37 -4.85
CA PHE A 20 -4.74 -3.24 -3.70
C PHE A 20 -4.66 -2.41 -2.41
N TRP A 21 -3.83 -1.37 -2.38
CA TRP A 21 -3.61 -0.55 -1.18
C TRP A 21 -4.83 0.28 -0.79
N SER A 22 -5.63 0.76 -1.75
CA SER A 22 -6.95 1.33 -1.44
C SER A 22 -7.87 0.29 -0.80
N GLY A 23 -7.85 -0.96 -1.28
CA GLY A 23 -8.59 -2.07 -0.66
C GLY A 23 -8.10 -2.41 0.75
N VAL A 24 -6.79 -2.34 1.02
CA VAL A 24 -6.21 -2.52 2.36
C VAL A 24 -6.84 -1.52 3.34
N PHE A 25 -6.86 -0.23 2.99
CA PHE A 25 -7.32 0.81 3.92
C PHE A 25 -8.80 1.20 3.78
N GLY A 26 -9.54 0.57 2.85
CA GLY A 26 -10.92 0.95 2.54
C GLY A 26 -11.04 2.33 1.89
N TYR A 27 -9.99 2.81 1.23
CA TYR A 27 -9.99 4.07 0.50
C TYR A 27 -10.78 3.95 -0.81
N PRO A 28 -11.33 5.05 -1.34
CA PRO A 28 -11.90 5.03 -2.68
C PRO A 28 -10.82 4.70 -3.72
N LEU A 29 -11.25 4.11 -4.83
CA LEU A 29 -10.41 4.01 -6.02
C LEU A 29 -10.33 5.39 -6.65
N LEU A 30 -9.13 5.94 -6.72
CA LEU A 30 -8.90 7.26 -7.28
C LEU A 30 -8.53 7.13 -8.75
N GLU A 31 -9.30 7.80 -9.59
CA GLU A 31 -8.95 8.07 -10.97
C GLU A 31 -8.46 9.51 -11.09
N TRP A 32 -7.75 9.80 -12.17
CA TRP A 32 -7.38 11.18 -12.50
C TRP A 32 -8.64 12.03 -12.63
N ASP A 33 -8.72 13.11 -11.85
CA ASP A 33 -9.87 14.02 -11.94
C ASP A 33 -9.99 14.59 -13.36
N GLU A 34 -11.22 14.71 -13.86
CA GLU A 34 -11.46 15.08 -15.27
C GLU A 34 -10.84 16.44 -15.67
N PRO A 35 -10.87 17.48 -14.81
CA PRO A 35 -10.18 18.74 -15.11
C PRO A 35 -8.67 18.59 -15.28
N LEU A 36 -7.98 17.89 -14.36
CA LEU A 36 -6.54 17.68 -14.40
C LEU A 36 -6.17 16.71 -15.53
N LYS A 37 -6.91 15.62 -15.68
CA LYS A 37 -6.74 14.65 -16.76
C LYS A 37 -6.78 15.35 -18.12
N SER A 38 -7.81 16.16 -18.36
CA SER A 38 -7.95 16.93 -19.60
C SER A 38 -6.76 17.87 -19.84
N GLN A 39 -6.28 18.55 -18.79
CA GLN A 39 -5.11 19.43 -18.87
C GLN A 39 -3.83 18.64 -19.22
N LEU A 40 -3.62 17.47 -18.62
CA LEU A 40 -2.46 16.62 -18.88
C LEU A 40 -2.48 16.06 -20.31
N LEU A 41 -3.65 15.62 -20.79
CA LEU A 41 -3.81 15.16 -22.18
C LEU A 41 -3.57 16.31 -23.18
N ALA A 42 -4.11 17.50 -22.89
CA ALA A 42 -3.86 18.70 -23.71
C ALA A 42 -2.38 19.14 -23.71
N ALA A 43 -1.63 18.82 -22.64
CA ALA A 43 -0.19 19.03 -22.54
C ALA A 43 0.64 17.96 -23.28
N GLY A 44 -0.01 17.00 -23.95
CA GLY A 44 0.63 16.01 -24.81
C GLY A 44 0.88 14.65 -24.16
N LEU A 45 0.39 14.42 -22.94
CA LEU A 45 0.41 13.08 -22.34
C LEU A 45 -0.66 12.20 -22.99
N THR A 46 -0.39 10.90 -23.04
CA THR A 46 -1.34 9.88 -23.46
C THR A 46 -2.01 9.22 -22.26
N GLU A 47 -3.10 8.49 -22.49
CA GLU A 47 -3.70 7.63 -21.44
C GLU A 47 -2.71 6.61 -20.88
N ALA A 48 -1.75 6.16 -21.69
CA ALA A 48 -0.69 5.27 -21.24
C ALA A 48 0.25 6.00 -20.26
N ASP A 49 0.64 7.24 -20.54
CA ASP A 49 1.48 8.05 -19.64
C ASP A 49 0.79 8.29 -18.29
N LEU A 50 -0.53 8.53 -18.32
CA LEU A 50 -1.34 8.66 -17.11
C LEU A 50 -1.42 7.34 -16.31
N GLY A 51 -1.35 6.20 -16.99
CA GLY A 51 -1.30 4.88 -16.36
C GLY A 51 0.02 4.57 -15.66
N LEU A 52 1.11 5.31 -15.94
CA LEU A 52 2.41 5.13 -15.29
C LEU A 52 2.45 5.61 -13.84
N ARG A 53 1.34 6.15 -13.33
CA ARG A 53 1.22 6.71 -11.98
C ARG A 53 -0.16 6.43 -11.41
N ALA A 54 -0.21 6.12 -10.12
CA ALA A 54 -1.46 5.99 -9.37
C ALA A 54 -1.21 6.27 -7.89
N LEU A 55 -2.27 6.46 -7.11
CA LEU A 55 -2.15 6.74 -5.69
C LEU A 55 -3.30 6.11 -4.89
N ALA A 56 -2.99 5.73 -3.65
CA ALA A 56 -3.97 5.40 -2.62
C ALA A 56 -3.89 6.48 -1.52
N GLU A 57 -5.03 7.08 -1.21
CA GLU A 57 -5.11 8.24 -0.31
C GLU A 57 -6.36 8.16 0.57
N ASP A 58 -6.18 8.48 1.85
CA ASP A 58 -7.28 8.65 2.77
C ASP A 58 -8.17 9.81 2.27
N PRO A 59 -9.48 9.61 2.08
CA PRO A 59 -10.37 10.65 1.56
C PRO A 59 -10.47 11.89 2.47
N GLU A 60 -10.08 11.78 3.73
CA GLU A 60 -9.99 12.91 4.67
C GLU A 60 -8.60 13.56 4.70
N GLY A 61 -7.66 13.11 3.87
CA GLY A 61 -6.30 13.66 3.77
C GLY A 61 -5.44 13.37 4.99
N ARG A 62 -5.73 12.29 5.72
CA ARG A 62 -4.96 11.88 6.91
C ARG A 62 -3.72 11.09 6.51
N GLY A 63 -2.57 11.50 7.05
CA GLY A 63 -1.31 10.81 6.84
C GLY A 63 -0.71 11.04 5.44
N PRO A 64 0.43 10.40 5.14
CA PRO A 64 1.03 10.45 3.82
C PRO A 64 0.24 9.58 2.83
N ARG A 65 0.24 9.97 1.55
CA ARG A 65 -0.33 9.16 0.47
C ARG A 65 0.62 8.05 0.07
N LEU A 66 0.10 6.90 -0.35
CA LEU A 66 0.90 5.90 -1.05
C LEU A 66 0.87 6.22 -2.53
N PHE A 67 2.03 6.50 -3.10
CA PHE A 67 2.18 6.90 -4.50
C PHE A 67 2.94 5.83 -5.28
N PHE A 68 2.38 5.36 -6.38
CA PHE A 68 2.96 4.31 -7.21
C PHE A 68 3.41 4.91 -8.53
N HIS A 69 4.66 4.64 -8.91
CA HIS A 69 5.23 5.13 -10.15
C HIS A 69 5.86 3.99 -10.93
N HIS A 70 5.54 3.89 -12.21
CA HIS A 70 6.12 2.88 -13.09
C HIS A 70 7.66 2.99 -13.11
N ALA A 71 8.36 1.87 -12.94
CA ALA A 71 9.81 1.79 -13.11
C ALA A 71 10.18 1.06 -14.40
N GLU A 72 11.27 1.48 -15.03
CA GLU A 72 11.78 0.80 -16.24
C GLU A 72 12.38 -0.59 -15.94
N HIS A 73 12.69 -0.87 -14.67
CA HIS A 73 13.34 -2.09 -14.23
C HIS A 73 12.60 -2.70 -13.04
N PRO A 74 12.51 -4.04 -12.97
CA PRO A 74 11.90 -4.72 -11.83
C PRO A 74 12.58 -4.40 -10.51
N LYS A 75 11.83 -4.58 -9.41
CA LYS A 75 12.34 -4.45 -8.05
C LYS A 75 13.59 -5.31 -7.81
N ALA A 76 14.65 -4.69 -7.33
CA ALA A 76 15.90 -5.37 -6.98
C ALA A 76 16.02 -5.56 -5.46
N GLY A 77 15.82 -6.79 -4.99
CA GLY A 77 15.99 -7.15 -3.58
C GLY A 77 14.87 -6.63 -2.68
N ARG A 78 15.21 -6.42 -1.40
CA ARG A 78 14.24 -6.02 -0.36
C ARG A 78 14.01 -4.52 -0.33
N ASN A 79 12.79 -4.12 0.05
CA ASN A 79 12.53 -2.72 0.39
C ASN A 79 13.45 -2.25 1.51
N ARG A 80 13.96 -1.01 1.38
CA ARG A 80 14.78 -0.34 2.39
C ARG A 80 13.94 0.45 3.40
N LEU A 81 12.65 0.57 3.11
CA LEU A 81 11.61 1.10 3.98
C LEU A 81 10.72 -0.06 4.43
N HIS A 82 10.21 0.03 5.65
CA HIS A 82 9.25 -0.90 6.20
C HIS A 82 7.92 -0.19 6.41
N LEU A 83 6.81 -0.83 6.05
CA LEU A 83 5.47 -0.32 6.26
C LEU A 83 4.70 -1.27 7.16
N ASP A 84 4.12 -0.73 8.23
CA ASP A 84 3.28 -1.46 9.16
C ASP A 84 1.82 -1.05 8.98
N VAL A 85 0.94 -2.04 8.86
CA VAL A 85 -0.51 -1.92 8.79
C VAL A 85 -1.09 -2.47 10.09
N GLN A 86 -2.02 -1.73 10.68
CA GLN A 86 -2.73 -2.16 11.89
C GLN A 86 -4.00 -2.92 11.49
N ALA A 87 -4.21 -4.11 12.06
CA ALA A 87 -5.42 -4.92 11.84
C ALA A 87 -6.65 -4.32 12.54
N VAL A 88 -6.43 -3.49 13.56
CA VAL A 88 -7.49 -2.79 14.31
C VAL A 88 -7.11 -1.32 14.49
N SER A 89 -8.11 -0.45 14.63
CA SER A 89 -7.89 1.00 14.74
C SER A 89 -7.27 1.45 16.07
N SER A 90 -7.28 0.60 17.10
CA SER A 90 -6.71 0.91 18.41
C SER A 90 -6.40 -0.35 19.21
N GLY A 91 -5.27 -0.33 19.93
CA GLY A 91 -4.83 -1.45 20.76
C GLY A 91 -4.19 -2.58 19.94
N ALA A 92 -3.85 -3.68 20.62
CA ALA A 92 -3.36 -4.88 19.97
C ALA A 92 -4.54 -5.76 19.52
N PRO A 93 -4.54 -6.31 18.30
CA PRO A 93 -5.59 -7.22 17.86
C PRO A 93 -5.51 -8.55 18.63
N THR A 94 -6.65 -9.24 18.74
CA THR A 94 -6.62 -10.67 19.08
C THR A 94 -6.05 -11.48 17.91
N ARG A 95 -5.63 -12.71 18.18
CA ARG A 95 -5.13 -13.62 17.13
C ARG A 95 -6.18 -13.83 16.04
N GLU A 96 -7.45 -13.97 16.41
CA GLU A 96 -8.55 -14.17 15.47
C GLU A 96 -8.79 -12.94 14.59
N GLN A 97 -8.69 -11.73 15.16
CA GLN A 97 -8.80 -10.48 14.39
C GLN A 97 -7.65 -10.37 13.39
N LEU A 98 -6.43 -10.69 13.83
CA LEU A 98 -5.24 -10.66 12.99
C LEU A 98 -5.34 -11.69 11.85
N ASP A 99 -5.76 -12.92 12.15
CA ASP A 99 -5.96 -13.98 11.17
C ASP A 99 -7.06 -13.62 10.16
N ALA A 100 -8.18 -13.08 10.62
CA ALA A 100 -9.28 -12.65 9.75
C ALA A 100 -8.86 -11.53 8.80
N GLU A 101 -8.11 -10.54 9.31
CA GLU A 101 -7.64 -9.44 8.48
C GLU A 101 -6.57 -9.90 7.49
N LYS A 102 -5.65 -10.79 7.89
CA LYS A 102 -4.72 -11.45 6.96
C LYS A 102 -5.48 -12.17 5.85
N ASP A 103 -6.57 -12.88 6.14
CA ASP A 103 -7.36 -13.58 5.11
C ASP A 103 -8.02 -12.60 4.14
N ARG A 104 -8.51 -11.46 4.64
CA ARG A 104 -9.04 -10.38 3.81
C ARG A 104 -7.97 -9.80 2.88
N LEU A 105 -6.77 -9.52 3.40
CA LEU A 105 -5.67 -8.98 2.60
C LEU A 105 -5.17 -9.98 1.55
N VAL A 106 -5.14 -11.28 1.89
CA VAL A 106 -4.82 -12.34 0.91
C VAL A 106 -5.86 -12.40 -0.20
N ALA A 107 -7.16 -12.26 0.13
CA ALA A 107 -8.22 -12.20 -0.88
C ALA A 107 -8.11 -10.97 -1.80
N LEU A 108 -7.46 -9.88 -1.35
CA LEU A 108 -7.14 -8.71 -2.17
C LEU A 108 -5.91 -8.89 -3.06
N GLY A 109 -5.10 -9.93 -2.84
CA GLY A 109 -3.89 -10.23 -3.61
C GLY A 109 -2.58 -10.21 -2.81
N ALA A 110 -2.63 -10.07 -1.49
CA ALA A 110 -1.44 -10.19 -0.67
C ALA A 110 -0.94 -11.65 -0.60
N THR A 111 0.36 -11.82 -0.44
CA THR A 111 0.98 -13.13 -0.16
C THR A 111 1.51 -13.17 1.27
N VAL A 112 1.22 -14.25 2.00
CA VAL A 112 1.76 -14.45 3.35
C VAL A 112 3.21 -14.93 3.25
N VAL A 113 4.13 -14.17 3.85
CA VAL A 113 5.54 -14.58 3.96
C VAL A 113 5.73 -15.47 5.18
N ARG A 114 5.30 -14.99 6.35
CA ARG A 114 5.32 -15.74 7.62
C ARG A 114 4.49 -15.06 8.68
N LEU A 115 4.07 -15.82 9.67
CA LEU A 115 3.65 -15.30 10.97
C LEU A 115 4.91 -15.10 11.84
N VAL A 116 4.96 -13.97 12.54
CA VAL A 116 5.86 -13.76 13.68
C VAL A 116 5.02 -13.80 14.93
N ASP A 117 5.37 -14.71 15.83
CA ASP A 117 4.75 -14.93 17.13
C ASP A 117 5.89 -15.26 18.10
N GLN A 118 6.45 -14.23 18.72
CA GLN A 118 7.66 -14.34 19.53
C GLN A 118 7.71 -13.26 20.62
N MET A 119 8.75 -13.33 21.45
CA MET A 119 9.05 -12.31 22.45
C MET A 119 10.33 -11.57 22.07
N TRP A 120 10.26 -10.24 22.01
CA TRP A 120 11.44 -9.37 21.99
C TRP A 120 11.74 -8.89 23.41
N GLY A 121 12.44 -9.73 24.17
CA GLY A 121 12.59 -9.53 25.62
C GLY A 121 11.25 -9.75 26.34
N GLU A 122 10.74 -8.72 27.00
CA GLU A 122 9.42 -8.76 27.66
C GLU A 122 8.27 -8.29 26.74
N TRP A 123 8.58 -7.88 25.50
CA TRP A 123 7.60 -7.35 24.56
C TRP A 123 7.09 -8.46 23.63
N PRO A 124 5.79 -8.79 23.63
CA PRO A 124 5.24 -9.74 22.68
C PRO A 124 5.18 -9.12 21.28
N GLU A 125 5.59 -9.90 20.29
CA GLU A 125 5.49 -9.58 18.86
C GLU A 125 4.56 -10.59 18.20
N LEU A 126 3.41 -10.12 17.72
CA LEU A 126 2.44 -10.92 17.00
C LEU A 126 2.00 -10.17 15.74
N TYR A 127 2.50 -10.57 14.57
CA TYR A 127 2.18 -9.93 13.30
C TYR A 127 2.44 -10.86 12.11
N TYR A 128 1.74 -10.65 11.00
CA TYR A 128 2.05 -11.29 9.73
C TYR A 128 3.01 -10.42 8.91
N GLN A 129 4.05 -11.03 8.36
CA GLN A 129 4.81 -10.45 7.26
C GLN A 129 4.11 -10.83 5.96
N LEU A 130 3.73 -9.82 5.18
CA LEU A 130 3.00 -9.95 3.94
C LEU A 130 3.79 -9.29 2.80
N GLN A 131 3.43 -9.69 1.58
CA GLN A 131 3.85 -9.04 0.35
C GLN A 131 2.60 -8.56 -0.39
N ASP A 132 2.66 -7.35 -0.96
CA ASP A 132 1.65 -6.89 -1.91
C ASP A 132 1.75 -7.65 -3.26
N PRO A 133 0.87 -7.41 -4.24
CA PRO A 133 0.88 -8.13 -5.51
C PRO A 133 2.19 -8.05 -6.30
N GLU A 134 3.07 -7.08 -6.02
CA GLU A 134 4.37 -6.92 -6.67
C GLU A 134 5.56 -7.28 -5.76
N GLY A 135 5.29 -7.89 -4.61
CA GLY A 135 6.34 -8.37 -3.71
C GLY A 135 6.94 -7.29 -2.80
N ASN A 136 6.28 -6.14 -2.64
CA ASN A 136 6.67 -5.16 -1.63
C ASN A 136 6.29 -5.65 -0.25
N GLU A 137 7.26 -5.67 0.66
CA GLU A 137 7.08 -6.22 2.00
C GLU A 137 6.41 -5.22 2.96
N PHE A 138 5.40 -5.68 3.71
CA PHE A 138 4.76 -4.93 4.80
C PHE A 138 4.35 -5.88 5.94
N CYS A 139 4.14 -5.35 7.14
CA CYS A 139 3.60 -6.11 8.26
C CYS A 139 2.13 -5.79 8.50
N LEU A 140 1.37 -6.79 8.92
CA LEU A 140 0.04 -6.64 9.49
C LEU A 140 0.13 -7.00 10.98
N GLN A 141 -0.15 -6.05 11.87
CA GLN A 141 0.00 -6.18 13.32
C GLN A 141 -1.23 -5.72 14.11
#